data_AF-A0A0M8VUZ3-F1
#
_entry.id   AF-A0A0M8VUZ3-F1
#
_cell.length_a   1.000
_cell.length_b   1.000
_cell.length_c   1.000
_cell.angle_alpha   90.00
_cell.angle_beta   90.00
_cell.angle_gamma   90.00
#
_symmetry.space_group_name_H-M   'P 1'
#
loop_
_entity.id
_entity.type
_entity.pdbx_description
1 polymer ?
#
loop_
_entity_poly.entity_id
_entity_poly.type
_entity_poly.pdbx_seq_one_letter_code
_entity_poly.pdbx_strand_id
1 'polypeptide(L)'
;MATFSFAHDVSGSGASFSAQLLPSEARALHEALSYCARTEADDAYLNLLLGAGQDVVDALLTRLCGPHAGPFDIRLRPDELHMLLCALTNAATHFVQTGGEFCQESFHIRLGHFRQDFDALALAINNAAYVAYETPTTHVTHAVAE
;
A
#
# COMPACT_ATOMS: atom_id res chain seq x y z
N MET A 1 -11.97 4.82 7.10
CA MET A 1 -11.71 5.27 5.72
C MET A 1 -10.42 6.04 5.81
N ALA A 2 -9.30 5.40 5.51
CA ALA A 2 -7.98 6.00 5.51
C ALA A 2 -7.98 7.28 4.69
N THR A 3 -7.69 8.40 5.33
CA THR A 3 -7.44 9.66 4.63
C THR A 3 -5.97 9.66 4.25
N PHE A 4 -5.66 9.22 3.03
CA PHE A 4 -4.35 9.42 2.45
C PHE A 4 -4.27 10.88 1.98
N SER A 5 -3.39 11.67 2.60
CA SER A 5 -3.18 13.07 2.22
C SER A 5 -1.80 13.22 1.63
N PHE A 6 -1.76 13.53 0.34
CA PHE A 6 -0.54 13.65 -0.45
C PHE A 6 0.05 15.03 -0.21
N ALA A 7 1.10 15.10 0.61
CA ALA A 7 2.05 16.20 0.53
C ALA A 7 3.17 15.77 -0.41
N HIS A 8 3.12 16.21 -1.67
CA HIS A 8 4.27 16.12 -2.57
C HIS A 8 5.36 17.07 -2.07
N ASP A 9 6.17 16.56 -1.15
CA ASP A 9 7.28 17.28 -0.57
C ASP A 9 8.48 17.16 -1.54
N VAL A 10 8.65 18.15 -2.40
CA VAL A 10 9.86 18.29 -3.25
C VAL A 10 10.99 18.83 -2.38
N SER A 11 11.38 18.10 -1.34
CA SER A 11 12.57 18.40 -0.56
C SER A 11 13.66 17.40 -0.91
N GLY A 12 14.33 17.62 -2.06
CA GLY A 12 15.65 17.07 -2.44
C GLY A 12 15.85 15.55 -2.51
N SER A 13 14.97 14.74 -1.92
CA SER A 13 15.14 13.31 -1.60
C SER A 13 14.11 12.40 -2.30
N GLY A 14 13.25 12.95 -3.16
CA GLY A 14 12.23 12.20 -3.89
C GLY A 14 10.82 12.33 -3.31
N ALA A 15 9.81 11.99 -4.11
CA ALA A 15 8.41 12.05 -3.72
C ALA A 15 8.14 11.15 -2.52
N SER A 16 7.19 11.55 -1.66
CA SER A 16 6.77 10.76 -0.51
C SER A 16 5.28 10.93 -0.25
N PHE A 17 4.68 9.93 0.35
CA PHE A 17 3.24 9.81 0.57
C PHE A 17 2.94 9.69 2.06
N SER A 18 2.18 10.62 2.60
CA SER A 18 1.79 10.59 4.01
C SER A 18 0.38 10.05 4.16
N ALA A 19 0.17 9.21 5.16
CA ALA A 19 -1.15 8.68 5.47
C ALA A 19 -1.33 8.60 6.98
N GLN A 20 -2.55 8.85 7.43
CA GLN A 20 -2.95 8.49 8.78
C GLN A 20 -3.66 7.15 8.72
N LEU A 21 -3.08 6.13 9.35
CA LEU A 21 -3.62 4.77 9.39
C LEU A 21 -4.30 4.49 10.72
N LEU A 22 -5.47 3.87 10.66
CA LEU A 22 -6.04 3.19 11.81
C LEU A 22 -5.24 1.91 12.11
N PRO A 23 -5.20 1.44 13.38
CA PRO A 23 -4.54 0.17 13.72
C PRO A 23 -5.02 -1.02 12.88
N SER A 24 -6.31 -1.07 12.53
CA SER A 24 -6.88 -2.12 11.67
C SER A 24 -6.40 -2.03 10.22
N GLU A 25 -6.16 -0.82 9.71
CA GLU A 25 -5.68 -0.60 8.34
C GLU A 25 -4.20 -0.96 8.24
N ALA A 26 -3.40 -0.55 9.23
CA ALA A 26 -2.00 -0.96 9.34
C ALA A 26 -1.85 -2.48 9.46
N ARG A 27 -2.73 -3.13 10.23
CA ARG A 27 -2.78 -4.59 10.32
C ARG A 27 -3.13 -5.23 8.98
N ALA A 28 -4.13 -4.73 8.25
CA ALA A 28 -4.50 -5.27 6.95
C ALA A 28 -3.32 -5.19 5.95
N LEU A 29 -2.62 -4.05 5.91
CA LEU A 29 -1.41 -3.86 5.09
C LEU A 29 -0.29 -4.82 5.51
N HIS A 30 -0.07 -4.97 6.82
CA HIS A 30 0.92 -5.89 7.36
C HIS A 30 0.62 -7.35 6.99
N GLU A 31 -0.62 -7.81 7.17
CA GLU A 31 -1.04 -9.17 6.84
C GLU A 31 -0.94 -9.44 5.34
N ALA A 32 -1.35 -8.48 4.49
CA ALA A 32 -1.21 -8.58 3.04
C ALA A 32 0.26 -8.77 2.63
N LEU A 33 1.15 -7.91 3.15
CA LEU A 33 2.57 -7.94 2.84
C LEU A 33 3.24 -9.20 3.39
N SER A 34 2.97 -9.57 4.63
CA SER A 34 3.49 -10.78 5.27
C SER A 34 3.08 -12.04 4.52
N TYR A 35 1.84 -12.08 4.02
CA TYR A 35 1.33 -13.22 3.27
C TYR A 35 2.04 -13.38 1.93
N CYS A 36 2.41 -12.28 1.26
CA CYS A 36 3.18 -12.30 0.02
C CYS A 36 4.67 -12.62 0.26
N ALA A 37 5.23 -12.12 1.36
CA ALA A 37 6.64 -12.24 1.75
C ALA A 37 7.02 -13.58 2.40
N ARG A 38 6.40 -14.70 1.99
CA ARG A 38 6.58 -16.02 2.63
C ARG A 38 8.07 -16.35 2.79
N THR A 39 8.41 -16.99 3.90
CA THR A 39 9.78 -17.22 4.43
C THR A 39 10.76 -17.95 3.50
N GLU A 40 10.32 -18.47 2.35
CA GLU A 40 11.13 -19.21 1.37
C GLU A 40 11.20 -18.51 0.00
N ALA A 41 10.59 -17.34 -0.15
CA ALA A 41 10.66 -16.56 -1.38
C ALA A 41 12.08 -16.01 -1.57
N ASP A 42 12.63 -16.17 -2.78
CA ASP A 42 13.87 -15.48 -3.14
C ASP A 42 13.60 -14.02 -3.54
N ASP A 43 14.65 -13.20 -3.54
CA ASP A 43 14.55 -11.80 -3.92
C ASP A 43 14.03 -11.61 -5.37
N ALA A 44 14.32 -12.55 -6.27
CA ALA A 44 13.86 -12.44 -7.66
C ALA A 44 12.33 -12.55 -7.73
N TYR A 45 11.74 -13.47 -6.97
CA TYR A 45 10.31 -13.63 -6.83
C TYR A 45 9.67 -12.41 -6.17
N LEU A 46 10.25 -11.88 -5.09
CA LEU A 46 9.70 -10.69 -4.42
C LEU A 46 9.78 -9.45 -5.29
N ASN A 47 10.87 -9.25 -6.03
CA ASN A 47 10.97 -8.15 -6.99
C ASN A 47 9.91 -8.25 -8.09
N LEU A 48 9.62 -9.47 -8.58
CA LEU A 48 8.57 -9.67 -9.56
C LEU A 48 7.17 -9.39 -8.97
N LEU A 49 6.91 -9.88 -7.77
CA LEU A 49 5.58 -9.84 -7.16
C LEU A 49 5.24 -8.46 -6.57
N LEU A 50 6.23 -7.82 -5.92
CA LEU A 50 6.06 -6.64 -5.08
C LEU A 50 6.88 -5.44 -5.54
N GLY A 51 7.75 -5.60 -6.54
CA GLY A 51 8.65 -4.54 -7.01
C GLY A 51 9.82 -4.26 -6.09
N ALA A 52 10.06 -5.11 -5.07
CA ALA A 52 11.13 -4.93 -4.10
C ALA A 52 11.62 -6.28 -3.54
N GLY A 53 12.90 -6.32 -3.12
CA GLY A 53 13.50 -7.47 -2.44
C GLY A 53 13.20 -7.54 -0.93
N GLN A 54 13.68 -8.61 -0.30
CA GLN A 54 13.40 -8.97 1.10
C GLN A 54 13.71 -7.83 2.09
N ASP A 55 14.88 -7.19 1.98
CA ASP A 55 15.30 -6.14 2.93
C ASP A 55 14.31 -4.97 3.00
N VAL A 56 13.76 -4.57 1.85
CA VAL A 56 12.80 -3.45 1.77
C VAL A 56 11.43 -3.87 2.30
N VAL A 57 11.04 -5.11 2.03
CA VAL A 57 9.81 -5.72 2.55
C VAL A 57 9.85 -5.80 4.07
N ASP A 58 10.94 -6.31 4.65
CA ASP A 58 11.11 -6.45 6.10
C ASP A 58 11.15 -5.10 6.83
N ALA A 59 11.80 -4.11 6.22
CA ALA A 59 11.80 -2.74 6.74
C ALA A 59 10.37 -2.16 6.81
N LEU A 60 9.54 -2.40 5.78
CA LEU A 60 8.17 -1.93 5.76
C LEU A 60 7.27 -2.71 6.74
N LEU A 61 7.42 -4.04 6.82
CA LEU A 61 6.72 -4.87 7.81
C LEU A 61 6.99 -4.40 9.24
N THR A 62 8.25 -4.12 9.57
CA THR A 62 8.65 -3.62 10.89
C THR A 62 7.96 -2.30 11.22
N ARG A 63 7.83 -1.39 10.24
CA ARG A 63 7.16 -0.10 10.42
C ARG A 63 5.65 -0.21 10.58
N LEU A 64 5.02 -1.24 10.02
CA LEU A 64 3.58 -1.50 10.16
C LEU A 64 3.22 -2.23 11.47
N CYS A 65 4.17 -2.96 12.06
CA CYS A 65 3.97 -3.78 13.27
C CYS A 65 4.17 -3.00 14.61
N GLY A 66 4.16 -1.67 14.59
CA GLY A 66 4.35 -0.88 15.80
C GLY A 66 3.21 -1.03 16.82
N PRO A 67 3.44 -0.71 18.11
CA PRO A 67 2.39 -0.69 19.13
C PRO A 67 1.45 0.50 18.91
N HIS A 68 0.55 0.37 17.94
CA HIS A 68 -0.39 1.42 17.56
C HIS A 68 -1.68 1.29 18.38
N ALA A 69 -1.78 2.04 19.48
CA ALA A 69 -2.98 2.10 20.31
C ALA A 69 -4.11 2.97 19.70
N GLY A 70 -3.81 3.70 18.63
CA GLY A 70 -4.73 4.60 17.95
C GLY A 70 -4.22 4.97 16.55
N PRO A 71 -4.91 5.89 15.85
CA PRO A 71 -4.48 6.38 14.55
C PRO A 71 -3.06 6.92 14.61
N PHE A 72 -2.25 6.65 13.57
CA PHE A 72 -0.86 7.11 13.51
C PHE A 72 -0.48 7.50 12.08
N ASP A 73 0.48 8.41 11.97
CA ASP A 73 0.98 8.85 10.68
C ASP A 73 2.12 7.94 10.20
N ILE A 74 2.10 7.62 8.90
CA ILE A 74 3.17 6.91 8.21
C ILE A 74 3.56 7.68 6.96
N ARG A 75 4.86 7.71 6.66
CA ARG A 75 5.42 8.31 5.44
C ARG A 75 5.98 7.21 4.54
N LEU A 76 5.35 6.97 3.41
CA LEU A 76 5.70 5.94 2.44
C LEU A 76 6.46 6.54 1.26
N ARG A 77 7.43 5.81 0.74
CA ARG A 77 8.06 6.12 -0.54
C ARG A 77 7.20 5.57 -1.70
N PRO A 78 7.40 6.01 -2.95
CA PRO A 78 6.58 5.53 -4.08
C PRO A 78 6.73 4.04 -4.36
N ASP A 79 7.92 3.49 -4.18
CA ASP A 79 8.20 2.05 -4.22
C ASP A 79 7.45 1.31 -3.10
N GLU A 80 7.42 1.85 -1.89
CA GLU A 80 6.65 1.27 -0.77
C GLU A 80 5.13 1.32 -1.04
N LEU A 81 4.63 2.40 -1.64
CA LEU A 81 3.22 2.52 -1.99
C LEU A 81 2.84 1.50 -3.08
N HIS A 82 3.68 1.33 -4.10
CA HIS A 82 3.51 0.31 -5.13
C HIS A 82 3.52 -1.10 -4.53
N MET A 83 4.47 -1.38 -3.63
CA MET A 83 4.60 -2.66 -2.94
C MET A 83 3.33 -3.02 -2.16
N LEU A 84 2.75 -2.07 -1.42
CA LEU A 84 1.50 -2.28 -0.69
C LEU A 84 0.31 -2.51 -1.62
N LEU A 85 0.23 -1.79 -2.74
CA LEU A 85 -0.80 -2.02 -3.75
C LEU A 85 -0.70 -3.44 -4.35
N CYS A 86 0.52 -3.87 -4.71
CA CYS A 86 0.78 -5.23 -5.17
C CYS A 86 0.44 -6.26 -4.10
N ALA A 87 0.81 -6.04 -2.83
CA ALA A 87 0.52 -6.96 -1.75
C ALA A 87 -1.00 -7.14 -1.53
N LEU A 88 -1.76 -6.05 -1.48
CA LEU A 88 -3.22 -6.08 -1.31
C LEU A 88 -3.92 -6.84 -2.44
N THR A 89 -3.46 -6.65 -3.67
CA THR A 89 -4.05 -7.29 -4.86
C THR A 89 -3.63 -8.75 -4.98
N ASN A 90 -2.34 -9.07 -4.80
CA ASN A 90 -1.81 -10.43 -4.89
C ASN A 90 -2.25 -11.32 -3.73
N ALA A 91 -2.35 -10.81 -2.49
CA ALA A 91 -2.80 -11.61 -1.36
C ALA A 91 -4.15 -12.29 -1.65
N ALA A 92 -5.07 -11.58 -2.32
CA ALA A 92 -6.37 -12.12 -2.67
C ALA A 92 -6.33 -13.22 -3.75
N THR A 93 -5.36 -13.20 -4.67
CA THR A 93 -5.30 -14.20 -5.75
C THR A 93 -4.99 -15.60 -5.21
N HIS A 94 -4.35 -15.71 -4.05
CA HIS A 94 -4.08 -16.99 -3.39
C HIS A 94 -5.32 -17.69 -2.81
N PHE A 95 -6.46 -16.99 -2.75
CA PHE A 95 -7.73 -17.54 -2.26
C PHE A 95 -8.71 -17.81 -3.41
N VAL A 96 -8.25 -17.74 -4.66
CA VAL A 96 -8.98 -18.17 -5.84
C VAL A 96 -8.77 -19.68 -6.01
N GLN A 97 -9.87 -20.44 -6.01
CA GLN A 97 -9.85 -21.89 -6.18
C GLN A 97 -9.62 -22.28 -7.65
N THR A 98 -9.35 -23.55 -7.92
CA THR A 98 -9.12 -24.09 -9.28
C THR A 98 -10.28 -23.79 -10.26
N GLY A 99 -11.49 -23.51 -9.76
CA GLY A 99 -12.65 -23.09 -10.56
C GLY A 99 -12.74 -21.58 -10.84
N GLY A 100 -11.78 -20.77 -10.39
CA GLY A 100 -11.80 -19.31 -10.54
C GLY A 100 -12.63 -18.57 -9.48
N GLU A 101 -13.29 -19.30 -8.58
CA GLU A 101 -14.09 -18.72 -7.50
C GLU A 101 -13.22 -18.28 -6.32
N PHE A 102 -13.47 -17.08 -5.81
CA PHE A 102 -12.79 -16.56 -4.63
C PHE A 102 -13.45 -17.06 -3.35
N CYS A 103 -12.66 -17.66 -2.46
CA CYS A 103 -13.14 -18.15 -1.17
C CYS A 103 -13.02 -17.05 -0.08
N GLN A 104 -14.12 -16.32 0.12
CA GLN A 104 -14.22 -15.26 1.15
C GLN A 104 -13.92 -15.76 2.56
N GLU A 105 -14.43 -16.95 2.92
CA GLU A 105 -14.23 -17.53 4.25
C GLU A 105 -12.75 -17.82 4.52
N SER A 106 -12.05 -18.47 3.58
CA SER A 106 -10.62 -18.76 3.74
C SER A 106 -9.77 -17.50 3.83
N PHE A 107 -10.09 -16.48 3.02
CA PHE A 107 -9.44 -15.18 3.08
C PHE A 107 -9.61 -14.54 4.47
N HIS A 108 -10.85 -14.50 4.95
CA HIS A 108 -11.18 -13.90 6.24
C HIS A 108 -10.53 -14.65 7.41
N ILE A 109 -10.59 -15.97 7.42
CA ILE A 109 -9.95 -16.79 8.46
C ILE A 109 -8.44 -16.60 8.46
N ARG A 110 -7.81 -16.54 7.27
CA ARG A 110 -6.34 -16.51 7.17
C ARG A 110 -5.74 -15.14 7.45
N LEU A 111 -6.38 -14.08 6.97
CA LEU A 111 -5.87 -12.71 7.03
C LEU A 111 -6.57 -11.86 8.11
N GLY A 112 -7.69 -12.33 8.67
CA GLY A 112 -8.43 -11.61 9.71
C GLY A 112 -9.21 -10.39 9.21
N HIS A 113 -9.32 -10.22 7.89
CA HIS A 113 -9.95 -9.07 7.25
C HIS A 113 -10.91 -9.51 6.15
N PHE A 114 -11.87 -8.67 5.79
CA PHE A 114 -12.72 -8.92 4.62
C PHE A 114 -12.01 -8.45 3.35
N ARG A 115 -12.35 -9.05 2.20
CA ARG A 115 -11.77 -8.64 0.91
C ARG A 115 -12.03 -7.16 0.61
N GLN A 116 -13.19 -6.66 1.01
CA GLN A 116 -13.57 -5.25 0.85
C GLN A 116 -12.64 -4.30 1.59
N ASP A 117 -12.05 -4.71 2.72
CA ASP A 117 -11.09 -3.88 3.45
C ASP A 117 -9.81 -3.67 2.61
N PHE A 118 -9.37 -4.73 1.94
CA PHE A 118 -8.19 -4.68 1.05
C PHE A 118 -8.47 -3.84 -0.19
N ASP A 119 -9.65 -4.02 -0.81
CA ASP A 119 -10.04 -3.24 -1.98
C ASP A 119 -10.19 -1.75 -1.64
N ALA A 120 -10.71 -1.41 -0.47
CA ALA A 120 -10.82 -0.03 0.00
C ALA A 120 -9.44 0.62 0.19
N LEU A 121 -8.48 -0.11 0.77
CA LEU A 121 -7.10 0.36 0.92
C LEU A 121 -6.39 0.50 -0.43
N ALA A 122 -6.55 -0.49 -1.32
CA ALA A 122 -5.98 -0.45 -2.67
C ALA A 122 -6.54 0.73 -3.49
N LEU A 123 -7.86 0.96 -3.41
CA LEU A 123 -8.50 2.12 -4.04
C LEU A 123 -7.96 3.43 -3.48
N ALA A 124 -7.79 3.51 -2.17
CA ALA A 124 -7.26 4.71 -1.54
C ALA A 124 -5.82 5.00 -1.98
N ILE A 125 -4.97 3.97 -2.10
CA ILE A 125 -3.61 4.02 -2.67
C ILE A 125 -3.60 4.39 -4.17
N ASN A 126 -4.58 3.93 -4.93
CA ASN A 126 -4.67 4.28 -6.35
C ASN A 126 -5.10 5.73 -6.55
N ASN A 127 -6.11 6.21 -5.83
CA ASN A 127 -6.58 7.60 -5.89
C ASN A 127 -5.46 8.58 -5.53
N ALA A 128 -4.75 8.23 -4.48
CA ALA A 128 -3.50 8.79 -4.04
C ALA A 128 -2.46 9.00 -5.17
N ALA A 129 -2.08 7.90 -5.83
CA ALA A 129 -1.13 7.94 -6.93
C ALA A 129 -1.66 8.75 -8.12
N TYR A 130 -2.95 8.60 -8.44
CA TYR A 130 -3.62 9.38 -9.49
C TYR A 130 -3.53 10.88 -9.21
N VAL A 131 -3.83 11.32 -7.98
CA VAL A 131 -3.73 12.72 -7.61
C VAL A 131 -2.31 13.26 -7.79
N ALA A 132 -1.31 12.46 -7.41
CA ALA A 132 0.10 12.87 -7.45
C ALA A 132 0.69 12.94 -8.87
N TYR A 133 0.25 12.08 -9.80
CA TYR A 133 0.91 11.92 -11.10
C TYR A 133 0.05 12.30 -12.31
N GLU A 134 -1.27 12.24 -12.20
CA GLU A 134 -2.19 12.48 -13.32
C GLU A 134 -2.96 13.80 -13.20
N THR A 135 -3.07 14.39 -12.00
CA THR A 135 -3.69 15.72 -11.90
C THR A 135 -2.75 16.74 -12.56
N PRO A 136 -3.20 17.50 -13.57
CA PRO A 136 -2.41 18.59 -14.11
C PRO A 136 -2.12 19.54 -12.94
N THR A 137 -0.84 19.70 -12.60
CA THR A 137 -0.42 20.80 -11.76
C THR A 137 -0.77 22.05 -12.55
N THR A 138 -1.89 22.69 -12.20
CA THR A 138 -2.27 23.97 -12.79
C THR A 138 -1.16 24.96 -12.45
N HIS A 139 -0.20 25.11 -13.35
CA HIS A 139 0.74 26.22 -13.34
C HIS A 139 -0.12 27.48 -13.48
N VAL A 140 -0.43 28.11 -12.34
CA VAL A 140 -0.91 29.49 -12.31
C VAL A 140 0.23 30.34 -12.88
N THR A 141 0.18 30.55 -14.18
CA THR A 141 1.01 31.54 -14.86
C THR A 141 0.42 32.88 -14.46
N HIS A 142 1.12 33.60 -13.58
CA HIS A 142 0.82 35.00 -13.33
C HIS A 142 0.97 35.75 -14.67
N ALA A 143 -0.16 36.10 -15.28
CA ALA A 143 -0.16 37.12 -16.32
C ALA A 143 0.15 38.46 -15.64
N VAL A 144 1.39 38.92 -15.80
CA VAL A 144 1.72 40.33 -15.63
C VAL A 144 1.23 41.00 -16.91
N ALA A 145 0.14 41.76 -16.80
CA ALA A 145 -0.24 42.71 -17.84
C ALA A 145 0.44 44.05 -17.52
N GLU A 146 1.22 44.53 -18.49
CA GLU A 146 1.79 45.88 -18.54
C GLU A 146 0.71 46.97 -18.68
#